data_AF-A0A5K7ZSD6-F1
#
_entry.id   AF-A0A5K7ZSD6-F1
#
_cell.length_a   1.000
_cell.length_b   1.000
_cell.length_c   1.000
_cell.angle_alpha   90.00
_cell.angle_beta   90.00
_cell.angle_gamma   90.00
#
_symmetry.space_group_name_H-M   'P 1'
#
loop_
_entity.id
_entity.type
_entity.pdbx_description
1 polymer ?
#
loop_
_entity_poly.entity_id
_entity_poly.type
_entity_poly.pdbx_seq_one_letter_code
_entity_poly.pdbx_strand_id
1 'polypeptide(L)'
;MILLQKHENVASPLTSNLNADYRKRDIQYNCFKAAAEFIQQLQIKDFFGHHRLVHGNLASLNQDKPVNHAWLEELDFVYDISDGHKRLLLKKDYYLNDTITDVKKYTTRQALKLIKSSGNWGPWG
;
A
#
# COMPACT_ATOMS: atom_id res chain seq x y z
N MET A 1 -2.12 -13.85 55.99
CA MET A 1 -0.84 -13.38 55.39
C MET A 1 -0.61 -14.20 54.13
N ILE A 2 -0.86 -13.63 52.95
CA ILE A 2 -0.77 -14.33 51.66
C ILE A 2 0.67 -14.22 51.16
N LEU A 3 1.36 -15.35 50.99
CA LEU A 3 2.64 -15.41 50.27
C LEU A 3 2.36 -15.67 48.77
N LEU A 4 2.68 -14.67 47.95
CA LEU A 4 2.83 -14.79 46.50
C LEU A 4 4.32 -15.01 46.19
N GLN A 5 4.71 -16.13 45.56
CA GLN A 5 5.95 -16.18 44.78
C GLN A 5 5.84 -17.09 43.52
N LYS A 6 5.83 -16.38 42.38
CA LYS A 6 6.57 -16.60 41.13
C LYS A 6 6.42 -17.95 40.38
N HIS A 7 5.52 -17.97 39.41
CA HIS A 7 5.68 -18.78 38.21
C HIS A 7 6.65 -18.07 37.25
N GLU A 8 7.81 -18.67 37.00
CA GLU A 8 8.69 -18.30 35.90
C GLU A 8 8.05 -18.77 34.59
N ASN A 9 7.61 -17.82 33.77
CA ASN A 9 7.11 -18.08 32.43
C ASN A 9 8.32 -18.19 31.49
N VAL A 10 8.69 -19.43 31.15
CA VAL A 10 9.71 -19.69 30.13
C VAL A 10 9.06 -19.46 28.76
N ALA A 11 9.27 -18.28 28.19
CA ALA A 11 8.81 -17.98 26.84
C ALA A 11 9.58 -18.88 25.84
N SER A 12 8.84 -19.73 25.11
CA SER A 12 9.39 -20.60 24.06
C SER A 12 9.94 -19.77 22.87
N PRO A 13 11.04 -20.19 22.22
CA PRO A 13 11.74 -19.37 21.20
C PRO A 13 11.05 -19.29 19.83
N LEU A 14 9.83 -19.82 19.67
CA LEU A 14 9.20 -20.06 18.37
C LEU A 14 8.20 -18.97 17.91
N THR A 15 7.94 -17.94 18.73
CA THR A 15 6.90 -16.91 18.44
C THR A 15 7.44 -15.59 17.87
N SER A 16 8.77 -15.39 17.82
CA SER A 16 9.37 -14.13 17.36
C SER A 16 9.44 -14.00 15.84
N ASN A 17 9.68 -15.10 15.11
CA ASN A 17 9.88 -15.05 13.65
C ASN A 17 8.58 -14.93 12.84
N LEU A 18 7.48 -15.55 13.29
CA LEU A 18 6.18 -15.48 12.59
C LEU A 18 5.58 -14.07 12.63
N ASN A 19 5.73 -13.34 13.73
CA ASN A 19 5.22 -11.98 13.89
C ASN A 19 6.00 -10.95 13.07
N ALA A 20 7.30 -11.14 12.90
CA ALA A 20 8.14 -10.27 12.07
C ALA A 20 7.83 -10.43 10.57
N ASP A 21 7.65 -11.66 10.11
CA ASP A 21 7.26 -11.96 8.73
C ASP A 21 5.79 -11.61 8.42
N TYR A 22 4.90 -11.72 9.40
CA TYR A 22 3.52 -11.25 9.26
C TYR A 22 3.46 -9.72 9.17
N ARG A 23 4.14 -8.99 10.08
CA ARG A 23 4.23 -7.52 10.02
C ARG A 23 4.91 -7.01 8.74
N LYS A 24 5.98 -7.66 8.27
CA LYS A 24 6.62 -7.30 6.99
C LYS A 24 5.69 -7.45 5.79
N ARG A 25 4.90 -8.53 5.75
CA ARG A 25 3.91 -8.77 4.68
C ARG A 25 2.76 -7.78 4.70
N ASP A 26 2.24 -7.42 5.89
CA ASP A 26 1.18 -6.42 6.02
C ASP A 26 1.62 -4.99 5.62
N ILE A 27 2.87 -4.62 5.92
CA ILE A 27 3.41 -3.31 5.54
C ILE A 27 3.60 -3.22 4.02
N GLN A 28 4.02 -4.30 3.36
CA GLN A 28 4.31 -4.31 1.92
C GLN A 28 3.07 -4.11 1.03
N TYR A 29 1.88 -4.51 1.49
CA TYR A 29 0.62 -4.32 0.75
C TYR A 29 -0.24 -3.17 1.28
N ASN A 30 0.28 -2.39 2.21
CA ASN A 30 -0.49 -1.31 2.83
C ASN A 30 -0.84 -0.22 1.81
N CYS A 31 0.11 0.18 0.94
CA CYS A 31 -0.15 1.17 -0.10
C CYS A 31 -1.22 0.71 -1.11
N PHE A 32 -1.20 -0.58 -1.47
CA PHE A 32 -2.19 -1.19 -2.35
C PHE A 32 -3.60 -1.14 -1.78
N LYS A 33 -3.76 -1.56 -0.52
CA LYS A 33 -5.04 -1.49 0.17
C LYS A 33 -5.49 -0.04 0.38
N ALA A 34 -4.59 0.83 0.86
CA ALA A 34 -4.91 2.22 1.15
C ALA A 34 -5.33 2.99 -0.11
N ALA A 35 -4.63 2.80 -1.23
CA ALA A 35 -4.99 3.42 -2.51
C ALA A 35 -6.34 2.89 -3.05
N ALA A 36 -6.59 1.58 -2.90
CA ALA A 36 -7.87 0.97 -3.28
C ALA A 36 -9.04 1.44 -2.40
N GLU A 37 -8.83 1.63 -1.10
CA GLU A 37 -9.86 2.18 -0.20
C GLU A 37 -10.12 3.66 -0.52
N PHE A 38 -9.06 4.43 -0.79
CA PHE A 38 -9.18 5.84 -1.13
C PHE A 38 -9.98 6.04 -2.42
N ILE A 39 -9.73 5.25 -3.47
CA ILE A 39 -10.49 5.37 -4.72
C ILE A 39 -11.96 4.95 -4.57
N GLN A 40 -12.28 4.04 -3.66
CA GLN A 40 -13.67 3.67 -3.33
C GLN A 40 -14.40 4.83 -2.65
N GLN A 41 -13.74 5.50 -1.71
CA GLN A 41 -14.31 6.69 -1.04
C GLN A 41 -14.54 7.84 -2.02
N LEU A 42 -13.64 8.03 -2.99
CA LEU A 42 -13.81 9.02 -4.05
C LEU A 42 -14.92 8.65 -5.02
N GLN A 43 -15.11 7.37 -5.35
CA GLN A 43 -16.22 6.95 -6.23
C GLN A 43 -17.60 7.25 -5.64
N ILE A 44 -17.72 7.22 -4.32
CA ILE A 44 -18.96 7.61 -3.61
C ILE A 44 -19.21 9.13 -3.74
N LYS A 45 -18.15 9.93 -3.98
CA LYS A 45 -18.18 11.40 -3.96
C LYS A 45 -18.09 12.06 -5.35
N ASP A 46 -17.50 11.40 -6.35
CA ASP A 46 -17.19 12.00 -7.64
C ASP A 46 -17.54 11.12 -8.85
N PHE A 47 -18.30 11.70 -9.77
CA PHE A 47 -18.86 11.08 -10.96
C PHE A 47 -17.91 11.15 -12.19
N PHE A 48 -16.80 11.89 -12.10
CA PHE A 48 -16.04 12.36 -13.27
C PHE A 48 -14.96 11.42 -13.82
N GLY A 49 -14.70 10.26 -13.19
CA GLY A 49 -13.94 9.17 -13.84
C GLY A 49 -12.46 9.47 -14.23
N HIS A 50 -11.90 10.59 -13.79
CA HIS A 50 -10.50 10.99 -14.10
C HIS A 50 -9.46 10.30 -13.21
N HIS A 51 -9.90 9.69 -12.11
CA HIS A 51 -9.04 8.94 -11.21
C HIS A 51 -8.50 7.66 -11.88
N ARG A 52 -7.20 7.43 -11.72
CA ARG A 52 -6.54 6.17 -12.04
C ARG A 52 -5.94 5.58 -10.78
N LEU A 53 -6.19 4.30 -10.54
CA LEU A 53 -5.37 3.53 -9.61
C LEU A 53 -4.15 3.04 -10.40
N VAL A 54 -2.97 3.21 -9.84
CA VAL A 54 -1.71 2.89 -10.50
C VAL A 54 -0.87 2.03 -9.56
N HIS A 55 -0.14 1.08 -10.14
CA HIS A 55 0.94 0.41 -9.44
C HIS A 55 2.17 0.28 -10.33
N GLY A 56 3.32 0.08 -9.69
CA GLY A 56 4.60 -0.15 -10.36
C GLY A 56 5.73 -0.33 -9.35
N ASN A 57 6.93 -0.54 -9.87
CA ASN A 57 8.16 -0.65 -9.11
C ASN A 57 8.76 0.73 -8.87
N LEU A 58 8.80 1.17 -7.62
CA LEU A 58 9.32 2.47 -7.19
C LEU A 58 10.63 2.30 -6.43
N ALA A 59 11.67 3.00 -6.88
CA ALA A 59 12.91 3.19 -6.13
C ALA A 59 13.19 4.69 -5.98
N SER A 60 13.22 5.18 -4.75
CA SER A 60 13.68 6.54 -4.46
C SER A 60 15.22 6.62 -4.55
N LEU A 61 15.76 7.82 -4.74
CA LEU A 61 17.20 8.07 -4.97
C LEU A 61 18.16 7.40 -3.97
N ASN A 62 17.72 7.12 -2.75
CA ASN A 62 18.52 6.51 -1.68
C ASN A 62 18.20 5.03 -1.43
N GLN A 63 17.45 4.38 -2.33
CA GLN A 63 17.00 3.00 -2.16
C GLN A 63 17.54 2.12 -3.28
N ASP A 64 18.36 1.13 -2.91
CA ASP A 64 19.04 0.24 -3.85
C ASP A 64 18.11 -0.78 -4.55
N LYS A 65 16.92 -1.02 -3.99
CA LYS A 65 15.98 -2.04 -4.51
C LYS A 65 14.60 -1.43 -4.74
N PRO A 66 14.05 -1.51 -5.96
CA PRO A 66 12.68 -1.07 -6.20
C PRO A 66 11.69 -1.92 -5.41
N VAL A 67 10.66 -1.27 -4.90
CA VAL A 67 9.54 -1.89 -4.20
C VAL A 67 8.27 -1.74 -5.02
N ASN A 68 7.46 -2.78 -5.06
CA ASN A 68 6.11 -2.68 -5.61
C ASN A 68 5.32 -1.69 -4.77
N HIS A 69 4.74 -0.70 -5.44
CA HIS A 69 4.03 0.40 -4.81
C HIS A 69 2.76 0.73 -5.59
N ALA A 70 1.78 1.31 -4.89
CA ALA A 70 0.54 1.76 -5.49
C ALA A 70 0.21 3.20 -5.08
N TRP A 71 -0.31 3.96 -6.04
CA TRP A 71 -0.71 5.36 -5.87
C TRP A 71 -1.96 5.65 -6.71
N LEU A 72 -2.57 6.81 -6.51
CA LEU A 72 -3.59 7.32 -7.42
C LEU A 72 -3.05 8.47 -8.25
N GLU A 73 -3.54 8.55 -9.48
CA GLU A 73 -3.39 9.74 -10.32
C GLU A 73 -4.75 10.40 -10.54
N GLU A 74 -4.73 11.72 -10.52
CA GLU A 74 -5.85 12.55 -10.96
C GLU A 74 -5.27 13.78 -11.68
N LEU A 75 -5.59 13.93 -12.97
CA LEU A 75 -5.04 15.01 -13.81
C LEU A 75 -3.50 15.10 -13.65
N ASP A 76 -3.02 16.24 -13.15
CA ASP A 76 -1.61 16.57 -12.95
C ASP A 76 -1.08 16.20 -11.56
N PHE A 77 -1.87 15.48 -10.75
CA PHE A 77 -1.54 15.14 -9.37
C PHE A 77 -1.37 13.63 -9.15
N VAL A 78 -0.54 13.32 -8.17
CA VAL A 78 -0.37 11.99 -7.59
C VAL A 78 -0.75 12.04 -6.11
N TYR A 79 -1.63 11.13 -5.71
CA TYR A 79 -1.88 10.80 -4.31
C TYR A 79 -1.09 9.55 -3.96
N ASP A 80 0.02 9.75 -3.25
CA ASP A 80 0.81 8.66 -2.69
C ASP A 80 0.31 8.37 -1.27
N ILE A 81 -0.22 7.17 -1.06
CA ILE A 81 -0.94 6.79 0.16
C ILE A 81 -0.39 5.48 0.69
N SER A 82 0.06 5.49 1.94
CA SER A 82 0.60 4.32 2.63
C SER A 82 0.47 4.50 4.13
N ASP A 83 -0.05 3.49 4.84
CA ASP A 83 -0.04 3.39 6.32
C ASP A 83 -0.31 4.70 7.08
N GLY A 84 -1.48 5.30 6.89
CA GLY A 84 -1.86 6.54 7.57
C GLY A 84 -1.17 7.81 7.04
N HIS A 85 -0.24 7.68 6.09
CA HIS A 85 0.36 8.79 5.37
C HIS A 85 -0.32 9.01 4.03
N LYS A 86 -0.52 10.29 3.69
CA LYS A 86 -1.02 10.74 2.39
C LYS A 86 -0.19 11.92 1.94
N ARG A 87 0.39 11.83 0.75
CA ARG A 87 1.13 12.91 0.09
C ARG A 87 0.43 13.26 -1.21
N LEU A 88 0.21 14.55 -1.42
CA LEU A 88 -0.26 15.09 -2.70
C LEU A 88 0.93 15.74 -3.38
N LEU A 89 1.27 15.26 -4.57
CA LEU A 89 2.44 15.69 -5.32
C LEU A 89 2.03 16.04 -6.74
N LEU A 90 2.76 16.97 -7.37
CA LEU A 90 2.67 17.14 -8.81
C LEU A 90 3.19 15.86 -9.47
N LYS A 91 2.42 15.34 -10.43
CA LYS A 91 2.77 14.13 -11.18
C LYS A 91 4.16 14.25 -11.79
N LYS A 92 4.46 15.40 -12.42
CA LYS A 92 5.78 15.65 -13.01
C LYS A 92 6.90 15.44 -11.99
N ASP A 93 6.76 16.01 -10.79
CA ASP A 93 7.79 15.92 -9.76
C ASP A 93 7.89 14.51 -9.17
N TYR A 94 6.75 13.82 -9.01
CA TYR A 94 6.73 12.43 -8.56
C TYR A 94 7.54 11.51 -9.49
N TYR A 95 7.31 11.62 -10.80
CA TYR A 95 7.99 10.80 -11.80
C TYR A 95 9.43 11.22 -12.11
N LEU A 96 9.85 12.44 -11.72
CA LEU A 96 11.22 12.91 -11.89
C LEU A 96 12.14 12.48 -10.75
N ASN A 97 11.62 12.48 -9.51
CA ASN A 97 12.43 12.24 -8.32
C ASN A 97 12.58 10.75 -7.98
N ASP A 98 11.70 9.90 -8.51
CA ASP A 98 11.71 8.47 -8.25
C ASP A 98 11.98 7.68 -9.53
N THR A 99 12.76 6.60 -9.42
CA THR A 99 12.89 5.63 -10.51
C THR A 99 11.66 4.74 -10.48
N ILE A 100 10.72 5.02 -11.38
CA ILE A 100 9.45 4.30 -11.50
C ILE A 100 9.46 3.43 -12.76
N THR A 101 9.25 2.13 -12.60
CA THR A 101 9.23 1.14 -13.69
C THR A 101 8.02 0.20 -13.57
N ASP A 102 7.73 -0.60 -14.60
CA ASP A 102 6.61 -1.56 -14.63
C ASP A 102 5.25 -0.95 -14.25
N VAL A 103 4.98 0.25 -14.77
CA VAL A 103 3.76 1.01 -14.42
C VAL A 103 2.54 0.43 -15.12
N LYS A 104 1.52 0.09 -14.34
CA LYS A 104 0.19 -0.26 -14.85
C LYS A 104 -0.87 0.65 -14.27
N LYS A 105 -1.80 1.09 -15.12
CA LYS A 105 -2.84 2.06 -14.80
C LYS A 105 -4.22 1.46 -15.04
N TYR A 106 -5.13 1.69 -14.11
CA TYR A 106 -6.48 1.16 -14.15
C TYR A 106 -7.47 2.28 -13.95
N THR A 107 -8.56 2.28 -14.72
CA THR A 107 -9.73 3.06 -14.33
C THR A 107 -10.24 2.57 -12.99
N THR A 108 -10.94 3.42 -12.23
CA THR A 108 -11.53 2.97 -10.95
C THR A 108 -12.37 1.71 -11.12
N ARG A 109 -13.20 1.65 -12.17
CA ARG A 109 -14.04 0.47 -12.45
C ARG A 109 -13.22 -0.79 -12.71
N GLN A 110 -12.11 -0.67 -13.46
CA GLN A 110 -11.21 -1.80 -13.72
C GLN A 110 -10.55 -2.29 -12.43
N ALA A 111 -9.99 -1.37 -11.64
CA ALA A 111 -9.34 -1.68 -10.37
C ALA A 111 -10.30 -2.42 -9.42
N LEU A 112 -11.50 -1.88 -9.19
CA LEU A 112 -12.48 -2.50 -8.30
C LEU A 112 -12.95 -3.87 -8.78
N LYS A 113 -13.09 -4.05 -10.11
CA LYS A 113 -13.40 -5.36 -10.68
C LYS A 113 -12.28 -6.36 -10.39
N LEU A 114 -11.01 -5.96 -10.58
CA LEU A 114 -9.85 -6.81 -10.34
C LEU A 114 -9.73 -7.18 -8.87
N ILE A 115 -9.81 -6.19 -7.96
CA ILE A 115 -9.83 -6.39 -6.51
C ILE A 115 -10.91 -7.40 -6.11
N LYS A 116 -12.14 -7.18 -6.58
CA LYS A 116 -13.27 -8.08 -6.26
C LYS A 116 -13.07 -9.49 -6.82
N SER A 117 -12.55 -9.62 -8.05
CA SER A 117 -12.43 -10.92 -8.73
C SER A 117 -11.34 -11.81 -8.14
N SER A 118 -10.33 -11.21 -7.54
CA SER A 118 -9.11 -11.89 -7.06
C SER A 118 -9.04 -12.00 -5.54
N GLY A 119 -9.77 -11.15 -4.80
CA GLY A 119 -9.83 -11.16 -3.34
C GLY A 119 -8.59 -10.60 -2.63
N ASN A 120 -7.56 -10.16 -3.35
CA ASN A 120 -6.35 -9.56 -2.76
C ASN A 120 -6.48 -8.02 -2.64
N TRP A 121 -5.40 -7.32 -2.27
CA TRP A 121 -5.33 -5.85 -2.35
C TRP A 121 -4.36 -5.34 -3.43
N GLY A 122 -3.52 -6.22 -3.98
CA GLY A 122 -2.58 -5.99 -5.10
C GLY A 122 -1.83 -7.29 -5.44
N PRO A 123 -0.89 -7.28 -6.42
CA PRO A 123 -0.73 -6.35 -7.55
C PRO A 123 -1.69 -6.73 -8.70
N TRP A 124 -2.31 -5.74 -9.33
CA TRP A 124 -3.54 -5.99 -10.09
C TRP A 124 -3.39 -6.26 -11.57
N GLY A 125 -2.84 -7.44 -11.91
CA GLY A 125 -2.80 -7.96 -13.29
C GLY A 125 -1.63 -7.43 -14.09
#